data_AF-A0A0N0NEM5-F1
#
_entry.id   AF-A0A0N0NEM5-F1
#
_cell.length_a   1.000
_cell.length_b   1.000
_cell.length_c   1.000
_cell.angle_alpha   90.00
_cell.angle_beta   90.00
_cell.angle_gamma   90.00
#
_symmetry.space_group_name_H-M   'P 1'
#
loop_
_entity.id
_entity.type
_entity.pdbx_description
1 polymer ?
#
loop_
_entity_poly.entity_id
_entity_poly.type
_entity_poly.pdbx_seq_one_letter_code
_entity_poly.pdbx_strand_id
1 'polypeptide(L)'
;MQPTLDTSYWLGLAVSFVLPVLVGLVTTRVTNAGAKAVILLFLTALNGFLVELGNAGDDYSFSSAVILSAVSFVISVASHFGLWKPSGVSGKAQDVGARSNVRSAA
;
A
#
# COMPACT_ATOMS: atom_id res chain seq x y z
N MET A 1 -32.41 18.33 6.29
CA MET A 1 -31.55 17.14 6.40
C MET A 1 -30.46 17.48 7.40
N GLN A 2 -30.51 16.93 8.62
CA GLN A 2 -29.36 17.04 9.52
C GLN A 2 -28.25 16.14 8.94
N PRO A 3 -27.00 16.62 8.80
CA PRO A 3 -25.91 15.73 8.43
C PRO A 3 -25.75 14.72 9.56
N THR A 4 -26.25 13.49 9.36
CA THR A 4 -25.93 12.37 10.22
C THR A 4 -24.45 12.11 10.00
N LEU A 5 -23.62 12.54 10.94
CA LEU A 5 -22.19 12.33 10.88
C LEU A 5 -21.93 10.84 11.09
N ASP A 6 -21.95 10.09 10.00
CA ASP A 6 -21.68 8.66 10.01
C ASP A 6 -20.27 8.38 10.51
N THR A 7 -20.09 7.19 11.09
CA THR A 7 -18.79 6.71 11.61
C THR A 7 -17.68 6.85 10.57
N SER A 8 -17.97 6.63 9.28
CA SER A 8 -17.03 6.82 8.17
C SER A 8 -16.53 8.26 8.04
N TYR A 9 -17.37 9.25 8.33
CA TYR A 9 -17.00 10.67 8.29
C TYR A 9 -16.01 11.02 9.40
N TRP A 10 -16.28 10.54 10.62
CA TRP A 10 -15.38 10.70 11.76
C TRP A 10 -14.06 9.96 11.57
N LEU A 11 -14.10 8.76 11.00
CA LEU A 11 -12.92 7.96 10.71
C LEU A 11 -12.07 8.63 9.61
N GLY A 12 -12.69 9.12 8.54
CA GLY A 12 -12.00 9.91 7.52
C GLY A 12 -11.33 11.15 8.09
N LEU A 13 -12.02 11.91 8.95
CA LEU A 13 -11.49 13.12 9.57
C LEU A 13 -10.30 12.82 10.51
N ALA A 14 -10.41 11.77 11.32
CA ALA A 14 -9.31 11.32 12.18
C ALA A 14 -8.08 10.90 11.35
N VAL A 15 -8.29 10.14 10.26
CA VAL A 15 -7.20 9.66 9.40
C VAL A 15 -6.52 10.81 8.65
N SER A 16 -7.29 11.78 8.14
CA SER A 16 -6.74 12.96 7.45
C SER A 16 -5.83 13.82 8.33
N PHE A 17 -6.04 13.82 9.64
CA PHE A 17 -5.20 14.58 10.58
C PHE A 17 -4.07 13.75 11.20
N VAL A 18 -4.39 12.56 11.72
CA VAL A 18 -3.44 11.74 12.48
C VAL A 18 -2.34 11.18 11.58
N LEU A 19 -2.69 10.80 10.34
CA LEU A 19 -1.73 10.12 9.48
C LEU A 19 -0.58 11.04 9.01
N PRO A 20 -0.84 12.28 8.53
CA PRO A 20 0.24 13.21 8.20
C PRO A 20 1.13 13.58 9.40
N VAL A 21 0.56 13.66 10.61
CA VAL A 21 1.32 13.93 11.84
C VAL A 21 2.26 12.77 12.15
N LEU A 22 1.79 11.52 12.06
CA LEU A 22 2.64 10.34 12.26
C LEU A 22 3.76 10.27 11.20
N VAL A 23 3.45 10.57 9.93
CA VAL A 23 4.44 10.65 8.85
C VAL A 23 5.48 11.73 9.15
N GLY A 24 5.05 12.93 9.55
CA GLY A 24 5.94 14.04 9.91
C GLY A 24 6.84 13.70 11.10
N LEU A 25 6.31 13.05 12.13
CA LEU A 25 7.07 12.64 13.31
C LEU A 25 8.12 11.58 12.99
N VAL A 26 7.76 10.58 12.18
CA VAL A 26 8.70 9.52 11.75
C VAL A 26 9.81 10.10 10.90
N THR A 27 9.46 10.94 9.94
CA THR A 27 10.42 11.50 8.99
C THR A 27 11.42 12.46 9.65
N THR A 28 11.05 13.05 10.79
CA THR A 28 11.91 13.95 11.59
C THR A 28 12.74 13.23 12.65
N ARG A 29 12.26 12.09 13.20
CA ARG A 29 12.97 11.37 14.28
C ARG A 29 13.84 10.21 13.79
N VAL A 30 13.52 9.60 12.64
CA VAL A 30 14.24 8.43 12.13
C VAL A 30 15.28 8.86 11.10
N THR A 31 16.55 8.76 11.47
CA THR A 31 17.70 9.12 10.62
C THR A 31 18.26 7.94 9.82
N ASN A 32 18.00 6.71 10.25
CA ASN A 32 18.38 5.52 9.48
C ASN A 32 17.47 5.36 8.25
N ALA A 33 18.07 5.35 7.06
CA ALA A 33 17.35 5.29 5.79
C ALA A 33 16.45 4.05 5.66
N GLY A 34 16.92 2.88 6.10
CA GLY A 34 16.16 1.63 6.05
C GLY A 34 14.99 1.62 7.03
N ALA A 35 15.21 2.03 8.27
CA ALA A 35 14.14 2.11 9.27
C ALA A 35 13.06 3.13 8.86
N LYS A 36 13.48 4.28 8.33
CA LYS A 36 12.56 5.31 7.81
C LYS A 36 11.71 4.76 6.68
N ALA A 37 12.31 4.00 5.76
CA ALA A 37 11.59 3.40 4.65
C ALA A 37 10.53 2.38 5.10
N VAL A 38 10.86 1.48 6.04
CA VAL A 38 9.89 0.49 6.56
C VAL A 38 8.71 1.18 7.22
N ILE A 39 8.95 2.19 8.04
CA ILE A 39 7.88 2.89 8.75
C ILE A 39 7.02 3.69 7.76
N LEU A 40 7.62 4.32 6.75
CA LEU A 40 6.86 5.00 5.69
C LEU A 40 6.03 4.01 4.85
N LEU A 41 6.58 2.83 4.55
CA LEU A 41 5.84 1.76 3.91
C LEU A 41 4.64 1.32 4.74
N PHE A 42 4.85 1.14 6.05
CA PHE A 42 3.81 0.74 6.97
C PHE A 42 2.71 1.81 7.02
N LEU A 43 3.07 3.08 7.15
CA LEU A 43 2.13 4.20 7.14
C LEU A 43 1.35 4.29 5.82
N THR A 44 1.98 3.95 4.70
CA THR A 44 1.33 3.89 3.39
C THR A 44 0.32 2.75 3.32
N ALA A 45 0.69 1.55 3.76
CA ALA A 45 -0.21 0.40 3.82
C ALA A 45 -1.40 0.67 4.76
N LEU A 46 -1.14 1.28 5.92
CA LEU A 46 -2.15 1.69 6.88
C LEU A 46 -3.10 2.75 6.29
N ASN A 47 -2.58 3.72 5.51
CA ASN A 47 -3.42 4.70 4.81
C ASN A 47 -4.41 4.01 3.88
N GLY A 48 -3.91 3.13 2.99
CA GLY A 48 -4.75 2.41 2.03
C GLY A 48 -5.82 1.58 2.72
N PHE A 49 -5.45 0.86 3.78
CA PHE A 49 -6.39 0.08 4.59
C PHE A 49 -7.48 0.96 5.23
N LEU A 50 -7.10 2.11 5.79
CA LEU A 50 -8.05 3.03 6.43
C LEU A 50 -9.00 3.70 5.42
N VAL A 51 -8.51 4.00 4.22
CA VAL A 51 -9.33 4.51 3.11
C VAL A 51 -10.33 3.45 2.66
N GLU A 52 -9.90 2.19 2.53
CA GLU A 52 -10.78 1.08 2.16
C GLU A 52 -11.84 0.82 3.25
N LEU A 53 -11.43 0.84 4.52
CA LEU A 53 -12.32 0.71 5.66
C LEU A 53 -13.34 1.85 5.75
N GLY A 54 -12.94 3.09 5.44
CA GLY A 54 -13.85 4.24 5.41
C GLY A 54 -14.89 4.17 4.28
N ASN A 55 -14.61 3.38 3.23
CA ASN A 55 -15.49 3.13 2.09
C ASN A 55 -16.07 1.70 2.10
N ALA A 56 -16.04 1.02 3.25
CA ALA A 56 -16.54 -0.34 3.39
C ALA A 56 -18.04 -0.40 3.02
N GLY A 57 -18.37 -1.10 1.94
CA GLY A 57 -19.75 -1.44 1.57
C GLY A 57 -20.24 -2.72 2.25
N ASP A 58 -21.46 -3.14 1.94
CA ASP A 58 -22.10 -4.31 2.57
C ASP A 58 -21.33 -5.63 2.36
N ASP A 59 -20.55 -5.74 1.28
CA ASP A 59 -19.70 -6.91 0.97
C ASP A 59 -18.27 -6.81 1.53
N TYR A 60 -17.97 -5.80 2.36
CA TYR A 60 -16.63 -5.59 2.88
C TYR A 60 -16.21 -6.66 3.90
N SER A 61 -15.21 -7.45 3.53
CA SER A 61 -14.55 -8.39 4.45
C SER A 61 -13.34 -7.74 5.12
N PHE A 62 -13.52 -7.32 6.36
CA PHE A 62 -12.44 -6.78 7.19
C PHE A 62 -11.24 -7.73 7.29
N SER A 63 -11.49 -9.03 7.49
CA SER A 63 -10.44 -10.06 7.56
C SER A 63 -9.61 -10.12 6.28
N SER A 64 -10.26 -10.01 5.11
CA SER A 64 -9.57 -10.02 3.83
C SER A 64 -8.71 -8.77 3.65
N ALA A 65 -9.21 -7.60 4.02
CA ALA A 65 -8.48 -6.34 3.93
C ALA A 65 -7.24 -6.32 4.87
N VAL A 66 -7.36 -6.89 6.07
CA VAL A 66 -6.22 -7.02 7.00
C VAL A 66 -5.16 -7.96 6.44
N ILE A 67 -5.56 -9.12 5.91
CA ILE A 67 -4.62 -10.08 5.32
C ILE A 67 -3.92 -9.46 4.09
N LEU A 68 -4.69 -8.80 3.21
CA LEU A 68 -4.17 -8.19 1.99
C LEU A 68 -3.21 -7.04 2.28
N SER A 69 -3.54 -6.16 3.23
CA SER A 69 -2.66 -5.06 3.65
C SER A 69 -1.37 -5.57 4.28
N ALA A 70 -1.43 -6.62 5.11
CA ALA A 70 -0.25 -7.25 5.69
C ALA A 70 0.66 -7.88 4.63
N VAL A 71 0.10 -8.66 3.70
CA VAL A 71 0.86 -9.26 2.59
C VAL A 71 1.48 -8.17 1.70
N SER A 72 0.72 -7.13 1.36
CA SER A 72 1.20 -6.01 0.54
C SER A 72 2.33 -5.24 1.21
N PHE A 73 2.25 -5.04 2.53
CA PHE A 73 3.32 -4.45 3.32
C PHE A 73 4.59 -5.31 3.27
N VAL A 74 4.47 -6.62 3.50
CA VAL A 74 5.62 -7.54 3.43
C VAL A 74 6.28 -7.55 2.05
N ILE A 75 5.48 -7.63 0.98
CA ILE A 75 5.99 -7.59 -0.41
C ILE A 75 6.69 -6.25 -0.67
N SER A 76 6.11 -5.16 -0.22
CA SER A 76 6.67 -3.83 -0.39
C SER A 76 8.00 -3.71 0.36
N VAL A 77 8.11 -4.20 1.61
CA VAL A 77 9.35 -4.19 2.39
C VAL A 77 10.41 -5.07 1.71
N ALA A 78 10.02 -6.27 1.27
CA ALA A 78 10.91 -7.18 0.56
C ALA A 78 11.41 -6.58 -0.75
N SER A 79 10.54 -5.86 -1.48
CA SER A 79 10.90 -5.14 -2.71
C SER A 79 11.82 -3.96 -2.43
N HIS A 80 11.55 -3.20 -1.37
CA HIS A 80 12.33 -2.02 -0.98
C HIS A 80 13.79 -2.37 -0.64
N PHE A 81 14.01 -3.48 0.07
CA PHE A 81 15.37 -3.94 0.41
C PHE A 81 15.98 -4.87 -0.64
N GLY A 82 15.31 -5.11 -1.77
CA GLY A 82 15.78 -6.05 -2.79
C GLY A 82 15.89 -7.50 -2.31
N LEU A 83 15.23 -7.85 -1.21
CA LEU A 83 15.07 -9.23 -0.72
C LEU A 83 14.18 -10.02 -1.69
N TRP A 84 13.22 -9.33 -2.29
CA TRP A 84 12.49 -9.80 -3.45
C TRP A 84 13.31 -9.52 -4.72
N LYS A 85 14.38 -10.29 -4.94
CA LYS A 85 14.96 -10.35 -6.30
C LYS A 85 13.88 -10.95 -7.19
N PRO A 86 13.31 -10.23 -8.18
CA PRO A 86 12.44 -10.87 -9.15
C PRO A 86 13.31 -11.96 -9.77
N SER A 87 12.93 -13.21 -9.57
CA SER A 87 13.67 -14.44 -9.89
C SER A 87 13.79 -14.66 -11.40
N GLY A 88 14.23 -13.64 -12.15
CA GLY A 88 14.12 -13.57 -13.60
C GLY A 88 12.68 -13.46 -14.11
N VAL A 89 11.65 -13.49 -13.26
CA VAL A 89 10.23 -13.51 -13.70
C VAL A 89 9.84 -12.24 -14.45
N SER A 90 10.30 -11.06 -14.01
CA SER A 90 10.03 -9.80 -14.73
C SER A 90 10.73 -9.77 -16.10
N GLY A 91 11.99 -10.21 -16.17
CA GLY A 91 12.71 -10.36 -17.44
C GLY A 91 12.07 -11.41 -18.36
N LYS A 92 11.64 -12.55 -17.83
CA LYS A 92 10.95 -13.59 -18.59
C LYS A 92 9.56 -13.16 -19.06
N ALA A 93 8.83 -12.36 -18.28
CA ALA A 93 7.56 -11.77 -18.70
C ALA A 93 7.75 -10.74 -19.82
N GLN A 94 8.79 -9.90 -19.71
CA GLN A 94 9.15 -8.94 -20.76
C GLN A 94 9.61 -9.64 -22.05
N ASP A 95 10.37 -10.74 -21.96
CA ASP A 95 10.78 -11.56 -23.11
C ASP A 95 9.59 -12.17 -23.87
N VAL A 96 8.53 -12.55 -23.14
CA VAL A 96 7.30 -13.08 -23.75
C VAL A 96 6.56 -11.98 -24.51
N GLY A 97 6.46 -10.78 -23.96
CA GLY A 97 5.88 -9.62 -24.64
C GLY A 97 6.67 -9.22 -25.89
N ALA A 98 8.00 -9.13 -25.79
CA ALA A 98 8.88 -8.75 -26.91
C ALA A 98 8.82 -9.74 -28.09
N ARG A 99 8.73 -11.06 -27.82
CA ARG A 99 8.61 -12.08 -28.88
C ARG A 99 7.31 -12.02 -29.68
N SER A 100 6.22 -11.53 -29.08
CA SER A 100 4.92 -11.43 -29.77
C SER A 100 4.91 -10.34 -30.85
N ASN A 101 5.52 -9.18 -30.59
CA ASN A 101 5.64 -8.09 -31.56
C ASN A 101 6.52 -8.46 -32.77
N VAL A 102 7.57 -9.26 -32.56
CA VAL A 102 8.47 -9.70 -33.66
C VAL A 102 7.77 -10.67 -34.63
N ARG A 103 6.82 -11.48 -34.15
CA ARG A 103 6.07 -12.43 -34.99
C ARG A 103 4.89 -11.80 -35.74
N SER A 104 4.40 -10.64 -35.31
CA SER A 104 3.30 -9.94 -35.99
C SER A 104 3.78 -8.99 -37.10
N ALA A 105 5.09 -8.73 -37.17
CA ALA A 105 5.72 -7.83 -38.14
C ALA A 105 6.48 -8.56 -39.27
N ALA A 106 6.39 -9.89 -39.32
CA ALA A 106 6.96 -10.77 -40.36
C ALA A 106 5.83 -11.53 -41.06
#